data_AF-A0A672LRT4-F1
#
_entry.id   AF-A0A672LRT4-F1
#
_cell.length_a   1.000
_cell.length_b   1.000
_cell.length_c   1.000
_cell.angle_alpha   90.00
_cell.angle_beta   90.00
_cell.angle_gamma   90.00
#
_symmetry.space_group_name_H-M   'P 1'
#
loop_
_entity.id
_entity.type
_entity.pdbx_description
1 polymer ?
#
loop_
_entity_poly.entity_id
_entity_poly.type
_entity_poly.pdbx_seq_one_letter_code
_entity_poly.pdbx_strand_id
1 'polypeptide(L)' 'MDWEALLQRRVPPPFVPAVKGKEDVSNFDAEFTNEAQTLTPPRERRTLSRKDQDYFRDFDYVSDFC' A
#
# COMPACT_ATOMS: atom_id res chain seq x y z
N MET A 1 -23.87 20.71 -3.00
CA MET A 1 -23.18 19.60 -2.33
C MET A 1 -22.56 20.17 -1.07
N ASP A 2 -22.77 19.55 0.08
CA ASP A 2 -22.15 19.98 1.33
C ASP A 2 -20.73 19.43 1.40
N TRP A 3 -19.75 20.29 1.14
CA TRP A 3 -18.33 19.92 1.10
C TRP A 3 -17.74 19.66 2.48
N GLU A 4 -18.22 20.35 3.51
CA GLU A 4 -17.74 20.18 4.88
C GLU A 4 -18.19 18.81 5.41
N ALA A 5 -19.45 18.45 5.19
CA ALA A 5 -19.95 17.12 5.55
C ALA A 5 -19.22 15.99 4.80
N LEU A 6 -18.84 16.21 3.54
CA LEU A 6 -18.06 15.24 2.76
C LEU A 6 -16.66 15.05 3.33
N LEU A 7 -15.95 16.15 3.62
CA LEU A 7 -14.61 16.13 4.21
C LEU A 7 -14.62 15.43 5.58
N GLN A 8 -15.66 15.67 6.39
CA GLN A 8 -15.86 15.02 7.69
C GLN A 8 -16.38 13.58 7.60
N ARG A 9 -16.50 13.00 6.40
CA ARG A 9 -16.99 11.63 6.15
C ARG A 9 -18.42 11.37 6.69
N ARG A 10 -19.27 12.41 6.72
CA ARG A 10 -20.67 12.34 7.19
C ARG A 10 -21.67 12.08 6.06
N VAL A 11 -21.28 12.32 4.81
CA VAL A 11 -22.09 11.98 3.64
C VAL A 11 -21.99 10.46 3.39
N PRO A 12 -23.10 9.69 3.38
CA PRO A 12 -23.07 8.27 3.08
C PRO A 12 -22.53 8.01 1.66
N PRO A 13 -21.58 7.09 1.47
CA PRO A 13 -21.08 6.77 0.14
C PRO A 13 -22.18 6.07 -0.68
N PRO A 14 -22.24 6.31 -2.00
CA PRO A 14 -23.24 5.67 -2.87
C PRO A 14 -22.99 4.17 -3.06
N PHE A 15 -21.81 3.67 -2.70
CA PHE A 15 -21.41 2.27 -2.77
C PHE A 15 -20.54 1.92 -1.56
N VAL A 16 -20.84 0.78 -0.94
CA VAL A 16 -20.03 0.19 0.13
C VAL A 16 -19.55 -1.17 -0.38
N PRO A 17 -18.24 -1.39 -0.55
CA PRO A 17 -17.71 -2.68 -1.00
C PRO A 17 -18.06 -3.81 -0.03
N ALA A 18 -18.31 -5.00 -0.57
CA ALA A 18 -18.45 -6.20 0.25
C ALA A 18 -17.08 -6.61 0.80
N VAL A 19 -16.99 -6.79 2.12
CA VAL A 19 -15.79 -7.23 2.82
C VAL A 19 -16.18 -8.33 3.80
N LYS A 20 -15.60 -9.52 3.64
CA LYS A 20 -15.92 -10.73 4.42
C LYS A 20 -15.14 -10.81 5.73
N GLY A 21 -14.01 -10.10 5.84
CA GLY A 21 -13.13 -10.13 7.01
C GLY A 21 -11.87 -9.28 6.84
N LYS A 22 -11.01 -9.30 7.86
CA LYS A 22 -9.80 -8.46 7.92
C LYS A 22 -8.77 -8.74 6.80
N GLU A 23 -8.72 -9.99 6.34
CA GLU A 23 -7.77 -10.46 5.32
C GLU A 23 -8.44 -10.64 3.95
N ASP A 24 -9.67 -10.12 3.76
CA ASP A 24 -10.39 -10.26 2.51
C ASP A 24 -9.74 -9.45 1.38
N VAL A 25 -9.25 -10.15 0.37
CA VAL A 25 -8.62 -9.58 -0.82
C VAL A 25 -9.50 -9.66 -2.06
N SER A 26 -10.80 -10.00 -1.94
CA SER A 26 -11.67 -10.24 -3.11
C SER A 26 -12.00 -8.99 -3.93
N ASN A 27 -11.64 -7.80 -3.44
CA ASN A 27 -11.78 -6.54 -4.18
C ASN A 27 -10.50 -6.17 -4.97
N PHE A 28 -9.46 -7.02 -4.92
CA PHE A 28 -8.25 -6.93 -5.74
C PHE A 28 -8.28 -7.99 -6.84
N ASP A 29 -7.48 -7.81 -7.89
CA ASP A 29 -7.38 -8.80 -8.96
C ASP A 29 -6.73 -10.09 -8.44
N ALA A 30 -7.36 -11.22 -8.77
CA ALA A 30 -6.91 -12.53 -8.38
C ALA A 30 -5.56 -12.90 -9.03
N GLU A 31 -5.19 -12.29 -10.16
CA GLU A 31 -3.86 -12.43 -10.75
C GLU A 31 -2.76 -12.15 -9.72
N PHE A 32 -2.90 -11.07 -8.94
CA PHE A 32 -1.90 -10.68 -7.94
C PHE A 32 -2.06 -11.42 -6.61
N THR A 33 -3.29 -11.59 -6.12
CA THR A 33 -3.50 -12.17 -4.78
C THR A 33 -3.20 -13.66 -4.71
N ASN A 34 -3.14 -14.34 -5.86
CA ASN A 34 -2.74 -15.74 -5.96
C ASN A 34 -1.22 -15.92 -6.09
N GLU A 35 -0.46 -14.86 -6.31
CA GLU A 35 1.00 -14.94 -6.31
C GLU A 35 1.56 -15.17 -4.90
N ALA A 36 2.77 -15.72 -4.82
CA ALA A 36 3.46 -15.88 -3.55
C ALA A 36 3.85 -14.51 -2.98
N GLN A 37 3.47 -14.24 -1.73
CA GLN A 37 3.84 -13.03 -0.97
C GLN A 37 5.33 -12.98 -0.61
N THR A 38 6.20 -12.73 -1.59
CA THR A 38 7.65 -12.72 -1.39
C THR A 38 8.32 -11.51 -2.04
N LEU A 39 9.41 -11.05 -1.44
CA LEU A 39 10.30 -10.07 -2.07
C LEU A 39 11.21 -10.82 -3.06
N THR A 40 10.86 -10.78 -4.34
CA THR A 40 11.66 -11.38 -5.39
C THR A 40 13.01 -10.67 -5.51
N PRO A 41 14.15 -11.37 -5.40
CA PRO A 41 15.47 -10.75 -5.55
C PRO A 41 15.66 -10.13 -6.95
N PRO A 42 16.46 -9.07 -7.08
CA PRO A 42 16.77 -8.49 -8.39
C PRO A 42 17.39 -9.52 -9.34
N ARG A 43 17.06 -9.40 -10.64
CA ARG A 43 17.60 -10.27 -11.71
C ARG A 43 19.14 -10.21 -11.77
N GLU A 44 19.70 -9.02 -11.62
CA GLU A 44 21.14 -8.82 -11.53
C GLU A 44 21.57 -8.87 -10.06
N ARG A 45 22.38 -9.87 -9.71
CA ARG A 45 23.01 -9.98 -8.37
C ARG A 45 24.17 -9.00 -8.19
N ARG A 46 24.13 -7.82 -8.81
CA ARG A 46 25.13 -6.80 -8.54
C ARG A 46 24.83 -6.21 -7.17
N THR A 47 25.74 -6.42 -6.24
CA THR A 47 25.71 -5.75 -4.95
C THR A 47 25.84 -4.25 -5.19
N LEU A 48 24.91 -3.46 -4.65
CA LEU A 48 25.02 -2.00 -4.67
C LEU A 48 26.29 -1.57 -3.93
N SER A 49 27.02 -0.62 -4.50
CA SER A 49 28.15 -0.04 -3.79
C SER A 49 27.67 0.78 -2.60
N ARG A 50 28.57 1.11 -1.66
CA ARG A 50 28.21 1.98 -0.53
C ARG A 50 27.71 3.36 -0.99
N LYS A 51 28.28 3.88 -2.07
CA LYS A 51 27.85 5.14 -2.67
C LYS A 51 26.44 5.06 -3.25
N ASP A 52 26.07 3.92 -3.84
CA ASP A 52 24.70 3.72 -4.37
C ASP A 52 23.68 3.58 -3.24
N GLN A 53 24.07 2.93 -2.14
CA GLN A 53 23.22 2.83 -0.96
C GLN A 53 22.96 4.18 -0.28
N ASP A 54 23.92 5.13 -0.38
CA ASP A 54 23.74 6.48 0.16
C ASP A 54 22.58 7.25 -0.51
N TYR A 55 22.13 6.86 -1.72
CA TYR A 55 20.93 7.45 -2.33
C TYR A 55 19.63 7.16 -1.56
N PHE A 56 19.62 6.14 -0.71
CA PHE A 56 18.45 5.73 0.09
C PHE A 56 18.54 6.18 1.55
N ARG A 57 19.53 7.02 1.93
CA ARG A 57 19.83 7.36 3.33
C ARG A 57 18.63 7.90 4.13
N ASP A 58 17.77 8.67 3.49
CA ASP A 58 16.63 9.35 4.12
C ASP A 58 15.29 8.78 3.62
N PHE A 59 15.28 7.50 3.22
CA PHE A 59 14.07 6.82 2.72
C PHE A 59 13.09 6.44 3.84
N ASP A 60 13.61 6.08 5.01
CA ASP A 60 12.79 5.58 6.10
C ASP A 60 11.94 6.72 6.70
N TYR A 61 10.65 6.45 6.89
CA TYR A 61 9.70 7.37 7.49
C TYR A 61 8.75 6.62 8.43
N VAL A 62 8.44 7.24 9.57
CA VAL A 62 7.42 6.78 10.51
C VAL A 62 6.49 7.96 10.78
N SER A 63 5.18 7.70 10.72
CA SER A 63 4.18 8.72 11.07
C SER A 63 4.22 9.00 12.57
N ASP A 64 4.12 10.28 12.96
CA ASP A 64 3.99 10.70 14.36
C ASP A 64 2.72 10.14 15.05
N PHE A 65 1.79 9.58 14.28
CA PHE A 65 0.52 9.00 14.74
C PHE A 65 0.53 7.47 14.81
N CYS A 66 1.69 6.82 14.68
CA CYS A 66 1.86 5.38 14.86
C CYS A 66 1.85 4.96 16.34
#